data_AF-A0A0W0GA52-F1
#
_entry.id   AF-A0A0W0GA52-F1
#
_cell.length_a   1.000
_cell.length_b   1.000
_cell.length_c   1.000
_cell.angle_alpha   90.00
_cell.angle_beta   90.00
_cell.angle_gamma   90.00
#
_symmetry.space_group_name_H-M   'P 1'
#
loop_
_entity.id
_entity.type
_entity.pdbx_description
1 polymer ?
#
loop_
_entity_poly.entity_id
_entity_poly.type
_entity_poly.pdbx_seq_one_letter_code
_entity_poly.pdbx_strand_id
1 'polypeptide(L)' 'MADSLPANFNGIFNLLVQITAASGKEEELARHLAAVAKSSDSSKEPGTLLYHTARGFGADHNKFTIFER' A
#
# COMPACT_ATOMS: atom_id res chain seq x y z
N MET A 1 -13.03 -10.86 -17.69
CA MET A 1 -13.35 -9.43 -17.72
C MET A 1 -14.10 -9.13 -16.44
N ALA A 2 -13.69 -8.14 -15.65
CA ALA A 2 -14.46 -7.75 -14.48
C ALA A 2 -15.65 -6.91 -14.96
N ASP A 3 -16.87 -7.25 -14.55
CA ASP A 3 -18.04 -6.43 -14.82
C ASP A 3 -17.83 -5.05 -14.20
N SER A 4 -18.13 -4.00 -14.96
CA SER A 4 -17.96 -2.61 -14.50
C SER A 4 -18.84 -2.35 -13.28
N LEU A 5 -18.27 -1.69 -12.27
CA LEU A 5 -19.00 -1.25 -11.09
C LEU A 5 -20.16 -0.31 -11.48
N PRO A 6 -21.30 -0.36 -10.75
CA PRO A 6 -22.43 0.52 -11.02
C PRO A 6 -22.02 1.99 -10.87
N ALA A 7 -22.55 2.86 -11.74
CA ALA A 7 -22.14 4.25 -11.90
C ALA A 7 -22.17 5.12 -10.62
N ASN A 8 -22.87 4.67 -9.57
CA ASN A 8 -23.02 5.37 -8.29
C ASN A 8 -22.54 4.54 -7.10
N PHE A 9 -21.56 3.64 -7.31
CA PHE A 9 -20.97 2.90 -6.20
C PHE A 9 -20.30 3.89 -5.22
N ASN A 10 -20.92 4.06 -4.06
CA ASN A 10 -20.39 4.84 -2.95
C ASN A 10 -19.95 3.86 -1.85
N GLY A 11 -18.72 3.38 -1.98
CA GLY A 11 -18.17 2.38 -1.08
C GLY A 11 -16.66 2.55 -0.96
N ILE A 12 -16.13 1.95 0.10
CA ILE A 12 -14.70 2.00 0.42
C ILE A 12 -13.99 0.90 -0.37
N PHE A 13 -12.98 1.26 -1.15
CA PHE A 13 -12.07 0.30 -1.76
C PHE A 13 -10.97 -0.01 -0.77
N ASN A 14 -10.65 -1.30 -0.61
CA ASN A 14 -9.49 -1.71 0.17
C ASN A 14 -8.49 -2.29 -0.82
N LEU A 15 -7.30 -1.69 -0.90
CA LEU A 15 -6.21 -2.18 -1.71
C LEU A 15 -5.23 -2.94 -0.80
N LEU A 16 -4.92 -4.18 -1.19
CA LEU A 16 -3.92 -5.02 -0.56
C LEU A 16 -2.84 -5.36 -1.58
N VAL A 17 -1.62 -4.88 -1.35
CA VAL A 17 -0.48 -5.16 -2.24
C VAL A 17 0.60 -5.88 -1.48
N GLN A 18 1.14 -6.95 -2.05
CA GLN A 18 2.34 -7.62 -1.55
C GLN A 18 3.49 -7.35 -2.51
N ILE A 19 4.58 -6.80 -1.98
CA ILE A 19 5.78 -6.47 -2.74
C ILE A 19 6.93 -7.29 -2.16
N THR A 20 7.68 -7.95 -3.04
CA THR A 20 8.94 -8.59 -2.66
C THR A 20 10.09 -7.74 -3.19
N ALA A 21 10.94 -7.24 -2.31
CA ALA A 21 12.14 -6.52 -2.67
C ALA A 21 13.13 -7.44 -3.38
N ALA A 22 13.81 -6.88 -4.40
CA ALA A 22 15.01 -7.49 -4.93
C ALA A 22 16.10 -7.55 -3.85
N SER A 23 17.00 -8.53 -3.94
CA SER A 23 18.07 -8.72 -2.96
C SER A 23 18.94 -7.46 -2.84
N GLY A 24 19.15 -7.00 -1.61
CA GLY A 24 19.93 -5.79 -1.30
C GLY A 24 19.17 -4.48 -1.49
N LYS A 25 17.89 -4.53 -1.87
CA LYS A 25 17.00 -3.36 -2.05
C LYS A 25 15.95 -3.21 -0.96
N GLU A 26 16.00 -4.04 0.06
CA GLU A 26 15.00 -4.09 1.13
C GLU A 26 14.90 -2.74 1.87
N GLU A 27 16.05 -2.14 2.20
CA GLU A 27 16.06 -0.86 2.93
C GLU A 27 15.83 0.36 2.06
N GLU A 28 16.09 0.24 0.76
CA GLU A 28 15.67 1.26 -0.21
C GLU A 28 14.15 1.25 -0.35
N LEU A 29 13.56 0.07 -0.56
CA LEU A 29 12.11 -0.10 -0.64
C LEU A 29 11.42 0.35 0.65
N ALA A 30 11.92 -0.04 1.82
CA ALA A 30 11.37 0.38 3.11
C ALA A 30 11.35 1.91 3.26
N ARG A 31 12.43 2.59 2.85
CA ARG A 31 12.51 4.06 2.88
C ARG A 31 11.51 4.72 1.94
N HIS A 32 11.35 4.18 0.73
CA HIS A 32 10.37 4.70 -0.23
C HIS A 32 8.93 4.48 0.27
N LEU A 33 8.60 3.30 0.77
CA LEU A 33 7.28 3.01 1.32
C LEU A 33 6.94 3.89 2.52
N ALA A 34 7.90 4.15 3.40
CA ALA A 34 7.72 5.08 4.51
C ALA A 34 7.51 6.54 4.06
N ALA A 35 8.15 6.95 2.96
CA ALA A 35 7.93 8.27 2.37
C ALA A 35 6.52 8.38 1.77
N VAL A 36 6.05 7.36 1.06
CA VAL A 36 4.70 7.29 0.50
C VAL A 36 3.66 7.34 1.63
N ALA A 37 3.83 6.56 2.70
CA ALA A 37 2.92 6.59 3.84
C ALA A 37 2.82 7.96 4.50
N LYS A 38 3.87 8.78 4.48
CA LYS A 38 3.84 10.16 4.98
C LYS A 38 3.16 11.15 4.04
N SER A 39 3.13 10.85 2.74
CA SER A 39 2.43 11.68 1.75
C SER A 39 0.96 11.31 1.59
N SER A 40 0.60 10.05 1.86
CA SER A 40 -0.77 9.52 1.77
C SER A 40 -1.58 9.83 3.03
N ASP A 41 -1.76 11.12 3.27
CA ASP A 41 -2.65 11.67 4.29
C ASP A 41 -3.92 12.22 3.63
N SER A 42 -5.05 12.14 4.32
CA SER A 42 -6.35 12.56 3.79
C SER A 42 -6.42 14.05 3.43
N SER A 43 -5.50 14.87 3.97
CA SER A 43 -5.37 16.28 3.58
C SER A 43 -4.75 16.48 2.18
N LYS A 44 -4.01 15.50 1.67
CA LYS A 44 -3.32 15.54 0.37
C LYS A 44 -3.98 14.66 -0.67
N GLU A 45 -4.62 13.57 -0.25
CA GLU A 45 -5.35 12.64 -1.11
C GLU A 45 -6.82 12.56 -0.65
N PRO A 46 -7.71 13.43 -1.17
CA PRO A 46 -9.12 13.41 -0.82
C PRO A 46 -9.75 12.09 -1.27
N GLY A 47 -10.01 11.20 -0.30
CA GLY A 47 -10.53 9.85 -0.54
C GLY A 47 -9.68 8.75 0.10
N THR A 48 -8.40 9.02 0.39
CA THR A 48 -7.52 8.09 1.11
C THR A 48 -7.77 8.22 2.61
N LEU A 49 -8.40 7.20 3.18
CA LEU A 49 -8.75 7.06 4.59
C LEU A 49 -7.62 6.43 5.41
N LEU A 50 -6.82 5.55 4.81
CA LEU A 50 -5.71 4.87 5.50
C LEU A 50 -4.64 4.42 4.50
N TYR A 51 -3.36 4.62 4.84
CA TYR A 51 -2.24 3.99 4.15
C TYR A 51 -1.27 3.41 5.18
N HIS A 52 -1.07 2.09 5.15
CA HIS A 52 -0.22 1.38 6.09
C HIS A 52 0.69 0.39 5.38
N THR A 53 1.92 0.27 5.86
CA THR A 53 2.92 -0.66 5.34
C THR A 53 3.42 -1.56 6.46
N ALA A 54 3.43 -2.87 6.23
CA ALA A 54 4.03 -3.86 7.11
C ALA A 54 5.20 -4.55 6.41
N ARG A 55 6.25 -4.91 7.16
CA ARG A 55 7.40 -5.67 6.68
C ARG A 55 7.41 -7.05 7.34
N GLY A 56 7.72 -8.08 6.57
CA GLY A 56 7.92 -9.43 7.10
C GLY A 56 9.15 -9.52 8.01
N PHE A 57 9.21 -10.56 8.84
CA PHE A 57 10.32 -10.81 9.75
C PHE A 57 11.09 -12.08 9.36
N GLY A 58 12.36 -12.17 9.74
CA GLY A 58 13.20 -13.35 9.48
C GLY A 58 13.37 -13.63 7.99
N ALA A 59 12.95 -14.82 7.55
CA ALA A 59 13.03 -15.24 6.15
C ALA A 59 12.23 -14.34 5.19
N ASP A 60 11.23 -13.62 5.69
CA ASP A 60 10.37 -12.74 4.91
C ASP A 60 10.74 -11.25 5.03
N HIS A 61 11.94 -10.92 5.52
CA HIS A 61 12.40 -9.54 5.68
C HIS A 61 12.45 -8.73 4.37
N ASN A 62 12.37 -9.38 3.21
CA ASN A 62 12.29 -8.73 1.91
C ASN A 62 10.84 -8.54 1.42
N LYS A 63 9.83 -9.01 2.16
CA LYS A 63 8.42 -8.88 1.79
C LYS A 63 7.77 -7.73 2.53
N PHE A 64 6.95 -6.97 1.80
CA PHE A 64 6.24 -5.81 2.28
C PHE A 64 4.77 -5.94 1.89
N THR A 65 3.89 -5.59 2.81
CA THR A 65 2.45 -5.56 2.58
C THR A 65 1.96 -4.14 2.74
N ILE A 66 1.27 -3.62 1.73
CA ILE A 66 0.61 -2.32 1.75
C ILE A 66 -0.88 -2.56 1.94
N PHE A 67 -1.47 -1.83 2.88
CA PHE A 67 -2.91 -1.76 3.13
C PHE A 67 -3.34 -0.32 2.91
N GLU A 68 -4.21 -0.11 1.94
CA GLU A 68 -4.78 1.21 1.64
C GLU A 68 -6.30 1.15 1.64
N ARG A 69 -6.92 2.22 2.17
CA ARG A 69 -8.36 2.40 2.29
C ARG A 69 -8.74 3.82 1.92
#